data_AF-A0A2N0P2T7-F1
#
_entry.id   AF-A0A2N0P2T7-F1
#
_cell.length_a   1.000
_cell.length_b   1.000
_cell.length_c   1.000
_cell.angle_alpha   90.00
_cell.angle_beta   90.00
_cell.angle_gamma   90.00
#
_symmetry.space_group_name_H-M   'P 1'
#
loop_
_entity.id
_entity.type
_entity.pdbx_description
1 polymer ?
#
loop_
_entity_poly.entity_id
_entity_poly.type
_entity_poly.pdbx_seq_one_letter_code
_entity_poly.pdbx_strand_id
1 'polypeptide(L)'
;MKNDYILNSELNIKIERIIDLIIVNLNIETMVSKWIDKVVINNNNYEKLYLPYKFKLLLRGSRDGFTPEKFHELCDGKANTVTFIKVKGNEEIIGGYNPLE
;
A
#
# COMPACT_ATOMS: atom_id res chain seq x y z
N MET A 1 -27.53 14.04 18.39
CA MET A 1 -26.16 14.54 18.06
C MET A 1 -25.10 13.43 18.07
N LYS A 2 -25.37 12.32 17.38
CA LYS A 2 -24.36 11.29 17.05
C LYS A 2 -24.78 10.79 15.67
N ASN A 3 -24.18 11.30 14.59
CA ASN A 3 -24.17 10.63 13.27
C ASN A 3 -23.34 11.35 12.20
N ASP A 4 -23.00 12.65 12.37
CA ASP A 4 -22.27 13.36 11.31
C ASP A 4 -20.75 13.07 11.30
N TYR A 5 -20.15 12.71 12.44
CA TYR A 5 -18.73 12.38 12.53
C TYR A 5 -18.37 11.00 11.95
N ILE A 6 -19.29 10.03 12.02
CA ILE A 6 -19.05 8.65 11.54
C ILE A 6 -19.13 8.63 10.00
N LEU A 7 -20.13 9.30 9.42
CA LEU A 7 -20.32 9.36 7.97
C LEU A 7 -19.14 10.05 7.26
N ASN A 8 -18.59 11.11 7.86
CA ASN A 8 -17.38 11.78 7.37
C ASN A 8 -16.15 10.87 7.44
N SER A 9 -16.02 10.05 8.49
CA SER A 9 -14.90 9.12 8.63
C SER A 9 -14.92 8.02 7.56
N GLU A 10 -16.11 7.47 7.24
CA GLU A 10 -16.26 6.45 6.20
C GLU A 10 -16.01 7.02 4.80
N LEU A 11 -16.50 8.23 4.52
CA LEU A 11 -16.25 8.92 3.27
C LEU A 11 -14.75 9.23 3.09
N ASN A 12 -14.08 9.70 4.15
CA ASN A 12 -12.64 9.94 4.15
C ASN A 12 -11.85 8.65 3.92
N ILE A 13 -12.20 7.55 4.59
CA ILE A 13 -11.58 6.23 4.36
C ILE A 13 -11.77 5.79 2.91
N LYS A 14 -12.96 6.01 2.33
CA LYS A 14 -13.25 5.66 0.94
C LYS A 14 -12.43 6.51 -0.04
N ILE A 15 -12.29 7.81 0.22
CA ILE A 15 -11.47 8.73 -0.56
C ILE A 15 -9.98 8.38 -0.43
N GLU A 16 -9.48 8.09 0.78
CA GLU A 16 -8.11 7.64 1.01
C GLU A 16 -7.81 6.37 0.22
N ARG A 17 -8.71 5.37 0.27
CA ARG A 17 -8.60 4.17 -0.56
C ARG A 17 -8.56 4.49 -2.05
N ILE A 18 -9.36 5.45 -2.53
CA ILE A 18 -9.37 5.88 -3.94
C ILE A 18 -8.04 6.54 -4.33
N ILE A 19 -7.45 7.35 -3.44
CA ILE A 19 -6.16 8.00 -3.72
C ILE A 19 -5.03 6.96 -3.68
N ASP A 20 -5.08 6.01 -2.74
CA ASP A 20 -4.10 4.93 -2.65
C ASP A 20 -4.16 4.01 -3.88
N LEU A 21 -5.37 3.80 -4.45
CA LEU A 21 -5.62 3.09 -5.70
C LEU A 21 -4.91 3.69 -6.93
N ILE A 22 -4.50 4.96 -6.91
CA ILE A 22 -3.80 5.61 -8.04
C ILE A 22 -2.41 5.01 -8.26
N ILE A 23 -1.76 4.54 -7.18
CA ILE A 23 -0.41 3.95 -7.24
C ILE A 23 -0.47 2.44 -6.94
N VAL A 24 -1.30 2.01 -5.99
CA VAL A 24 -1.40 0.62 -5.53
C VAL A 24 -2.84 0.15 -5.66
N ASN A 25 -3.10 -0.72 -6.64
CA ASN A 25 -4.41 -1.33 -6.84
C ASN A 25 -4.47 -2.79 -6.35
N LEU A 26 -5.66 -3.39 -6.39
CA LEU A 26 -5.87 -4.78 -5.91
C LEU A 26 -4.98 -5.81 -6.65
N ASN A 27 -4.57 -5.54 -7.88
CA ASN A 27 -3.66 -6.42 -8.61
C ASN A 27 -2.25 -6.33 -8.05
N ILE A 28 -1.79 -5.12 -7.70
CA ILE A 28 -0.49 -4.89 -7.04
C ILE A 28 -0.50 -5.53 -5.64
N GLU A 29 -1.56 -5.31 -4.85
CA GLU A 29 -1.72 -5.97 -3.54
C GLU A 29 -1.68 -7.49 -3.66
N THR A 30 -2.36 -8.04 -4.67
CA THR A 30 -2.37 -9.48 -4.98
C THR A 30 -0.97 -9.99 -5.35
N MET A 31 -0.27 -9.29 -6.24
CA MET A 31 1.08 -9.70 -6.68
C MET A 31 2.07 -9.70 -5.53
N VAL A 32 2.10 -8.63 -4.74
CA VAL A 32 2.99 -8.50 -3.59
C VAL A 32 2.67 -9.54 -2.53
N SER A 33 1.39 -9.79 -2.24
CA SER A 33 0.99 -10.84 -1.29
C SER A 33 1.47 -12.22 -1.73
N LYS A 34 1.33 -12.55 -3.02
CA LYS A 34 1.85 -13.81 -3.57
C LYS A 34 3.38 -13.89 -3.47
N TRP A 35 4.10 -12.78 -3.66
CA TRP A 35 5.56 -12.74 -3.53
C TRP A 35 6.04 -12.93 -2.09
N ILE A 36 5.39 -12.28 -1.12
CA ILE A 36 5.66 -12.44 0.31
C ILE A 36 5.49 -13.91 0.70
N ASP A 37 4.39 -14.52 0.27
CA ASP A 37 4.06 -15.93 0.60
C ASP A 37 4.78 -16.94 -0.29
N LYS A 38 5.60 -16.48 -1.24
CA LYS A 38 6.31 -17.32 -2.22
C LYS A 38 5.36 -18.27 -2.96
N VAL A 39 4.15 -17.81 -3.25
CA VAL A 39 3.16 -18.55 -4.03
C VAL A 39 3.70 -18.78 -5.43
N VAL A 40 3.66 -20.03 -5.91
CA VAL A 40 4.01 -20.36 -7.29
C VAL A 40 2.98 -19.73 -8.23
N ILE A 41 3.40 -18.75 -9.02
CA ILE A 41 2.55 -18.06 -10.00
C ILE A 41 2.55 -18.87 -11.30
N ASN A 42 1.36 -19.23 -11.78
CA ASN A 42 1.12 -19.92 -13.04
C ASN A 42 -0.15 -19.38 -13.73
N ASN A 43 -0.44 -19.84 -14.94
CA ASN A 43 -1.58 -19.36 -15.72
C ASN A 43 -2.94 -19.49 -15.00
N ASN A 44 -3.10 -20.45 -14.10
CA ASN A 44 -4.37 -20.70 -13.41
C ASN A 44 -4.60 -19.76 -12.23
N ASN A 45 -3.54 -19.18 -11.67
CA ASN A 45 -3.65 -18.32 -10.48
C ASN A 45 -3.10 -16.92 -10.69
N TYR A 46 -2.54 -16.58 -11.86
CA TYR A 46 -2.01 -15.26 -12.18
C TYR A 46 -3.05 -14.15 -11.93
N GLU A 47 -4.22 -14.26 -12.54
CA GLU A 47 -5.31 -13.27 -12.44
C GLU A 47 -6.17 -13.42 -11.17
N LYS A 48 -5.98 -14.50 -10.41
CA LYS A 48 -6.78 -14.75 -9.21
C LYS A 48 -6.36 -13.79 -8.09
N LEU A 49 -7.31 -13.02 -7.57
CA LEU A 49 -7.11 -12.18 -6.39
C LEU A 49 -6.61 -13.02 -5.20
N TYR A 50 -5.62 -12.49 -4.50
CA TYR A 50 -5.02 -13.12 -3.33
C TYR A 50 -4.65 -12.03 -2.32
N LEU A 51 -5.54 -11.80 -1.36
CA LEU A 51 -5.46 -10.68 -0.42
C LEU A 51 -5.49 -11.19 1.02
N PRO A 52 -4.51 -12.00 1.47
CA PRO A 52 -4.44 -12.49 2.85
C PRO A 52 -4.06 -11.38 3.83
N TYR A 53 -3.49 -10.28 3.33
CA TYR A 53 -3.00 -9.16 4.13
C TYR A 53 -3.92 -7.95 4.06
N LYS A 54 -4.01 -7.25 5.18
CA LYS A 54 -4.56 -5.89 5.22
C LYS A 54 -3.40 -4.90 5.23
N PHE A 55 -3.13 -4.29 4.07
CA PHE A 55 -2.15 -3.22 3.99
C PHE A 55 -2.64 -1.98 4.73
N LYS A 56 -1.74 -1.35 5.48
CA LYS A 56 -1.97 -0.07 6.15
C LYS A 56 -0.97 0.92 5.61
N LEU A 57 -1.47 2.03 5.04
CA LEU A 57 -0.61 3.11 4.59
C LEU A 57 0.11 3.75 5.78
N LEU A 58 1.44 3.70 5.77
CA LEU A 58 2.29 4.38 6.74
C LEU A 58 2.67 5.77 6.24
N LEU A 59 3.29 5.84 5.06
CA LEU A 59 3.83 7.04 4.45
C LEU A 59 3.38 7.12 2.97
N ARG A 60 2.94 8.30 2.53
CA ARG A 60 2.73 8.64 1.12
C ARG A 60 3.34 9.99 0.85
N GLY A 61 4.33 10.07 -0.04
CA GLY A 61 5.05 11.32 -0.21
C GLY A 61 4.21 12.50 -0.74
N SER A 62 3.09 12.25 -1.46
CA SER A 62 2.13 13.31 -1.83
C SER A 62 1.27 13.83 -0.67
N ARG A 63 1.14 13.05 0.42
CA ARG A 63 0.39 13.41 1.64
C ARG A 63 1.31 13.96 2.71
N ASP A 64 2.43 13.28 2.94
CA ASP A 64 3.29 13.46 4.11
C ASP A 64 4.59 14.20 3.76
N GLY A 65 4.95 14.26 2.48
CA GLY A 65 6.24 14.76 2.01
C GLY A 65 7.27 13.65 1.78
N PHE A 66 8.33 13.97 1.03
CA PHE A 66 9.42 13.06 0.66
C PHE A 66 10.72 13.41 1.39
N THR A 67 10.64 13.64 2.70
CA THR A 67 11.84 13.95 3.51
C THR A 67 12.27 12.73 4.33
N PRO A 68 13.59 12.52 4.52
CA PRO A 68 14.10 11.46 5.40
C PRO A 68 13.53 11.57 6.82
N GLU A 69 13.37 12.77 7.35
CA GLU A 69 12.81 13.00 8.69
C GLU A 69 11.40 12.45 8.79
N LYS A 70 10.57 12.66 7.76
CA LYS A 70 9.20 12.16 7.76
C LYS A 70 9.14 10.64 7.61
N PHE A 71 10.07 10.07 6.83
CA PHE A 71 10.21 8.63 6.73
C PHE A 71 10.53 8.01 8.09
N HIS A 72 11.54 8.53 8.80
CA HIS A 72 11.92 8.03 10.12
C HIS A 72 10.80 8.20 11.15
N GLU A 73 10.11 9.35 11.15
CA GLU A 73 8.97 9.60 12.05
C GLU A 73 7.85 8.55 11.91
N LEU A 74 7.54 8.13 10.68
CA LEU A 74 6.38 7.27 10.40
C LEU A 74 6.71 5.77 10.26
N CYS A 75 7.93 5.44 9.81
CA CYS A 75 8.30 4.09 9.40
C CYS A 75 9.31 3.41 10.33
N ASP A 76 10.01 4.13 11.22
CA ASP A 76 10.98 3.48 12.11
C ASP A 76 10.29 2.49 13.07
N GLY A 77 10.94 1.34 13.27
CA GLY A 77 10.42 0.25 14.11
C GLY A 77 9.17 -0.43 13.54
N LYS A 78 8.82 -0.22 12.26
CA LYS A 78 7.74 -0.94 11.59
C LYS A 78 8.29 -2.14 10.84
N ALA A 79 7.86 -3.33 11.27
CA ALA A 79 8.15 -4.59 10.61
C ALA A 79 7.23 -4.83 9.40
N ASN A 80 7.61 -5.79 8.54
CA ASN A 80 6.82 -6.28 7.42
C ASN A 80 6.30 -5.16 6.49
N THR A 81 7.19 -4.24 6.13
CA THR A 81 6.83 -3.09 5.30
C THR A 81 7.06 -3.36 3.82
N VAL A 82 6.15 -2.88 2.98
CA VAL A 82 6.31 -2.87 1.53
C VAL A 82 6.39 -1.42 1.09
N THR A 83 7.38 -1.11 0.25
CA THR A 83 7.59 0.22 -0.32
C THR A 83 7.33 0.18 -1.82
N PHE A 84 6.60 1.18 -2.32
CA PHE A 84 6.37 1.40 -3.75
C PHE A 84 6.79 2.81 -4.14
N ILE A 85 7.51 2.95 -5.26
CA ILE A 85 8.00 4.20 -5.82
C ILE A 85 7.61 4.23 -7.29
N LYS A 86 6.77 5.20 -7.69
CA LYS A 86 6.50 5.47 -9.10
C LYS A 86 7.59 6.36 -9.67
N VAL A 87 8.28 5.89 -10.71
CA VAL A 87 9.35 6.64 -11.37
C VAL A 87 8.73 7.76 -12.22
N LYS A 88 9.32 8.95 -12.16
CA LYS A 88 8.83 10.10 -12.94
C LYS A 88 9.15 9.91 -14.43
N GLY A 89 8.16 10.14 -15.29
CA GLY A 89 8.33 10.13 -16.74
C GLY A 89 7.99 8.80 -17.42
N ASN A 90 7.61 7.79 -16.65
CA ASN A 90 7.05 6.53 -17.17
C ASN A 90 6.03 5.94 -16.18
N GLU A 91 5.50 4.75 -16.49
CA GLU A 91 4.56 4.00 -15.65
C GLU A 91 5.28 2.92 -14.80
N GLU A 92 6.60 3.03 -14.64
CA GLU A 92 7.38 2.07 -13.87
C GLU A 92 7.15 2.27 -12.37
N ILE A 93 6.94 1.16 -11.68
CA ILE A 93 6.84 1.10 -10.23
C ILE A 93 7.94 0.17 -9.73
N ILE A 94 8.83 0.71 -8.89
CA ILE A 94 9.88 -0.04 -8.21
C ILE A 94 9.57 -0.10 -6.71
N GLY A 95 10.22 -1.01 -6.00
CA GLY A 95 9.91 -1.21 -4.59
C GLY A 95 10.69 -2.33 -3.96
N GLY A 96 10.31 -2.64 -2.73
CA GLY A 96 10.90 -3.72 -1.95
C GLY A 96 10.05 -4.09 -0.75
N TYR A 97 10.25 -5.32 -0.27
CA TYR A 97 9.68 -5.81 0.96
C TYR A 97 10.77 -5.90 2.03
N ASN A 98 10.53 -5.30 3.18
CA ASN A 98 11.39 -5.39 4.34
C ASN A 98 10.74 -6.28 5.42
N PRO A 99 11.24 -7.51 5.63
CA PRO A 99 10.68 -8.45 6.58
C PRO A 99 11.13 -8.22 8.03
N LEU A 100 12.03 -7.26 8.31
CA LEU A 100 12.69 -7.12 9.62
C LEU A 100 11.67 -7.13 10.77
N GLU A 101 11.80 -8.13 11.64
CA GLU A 101 11.21 -8.20 12.99
C GLU A 101 12.01 -7.33 13.98
#